data_AF-A0A970UBY3-F1
#
_entry.id   AF-A0A970UBY3-F1
#
_cell.length_a   1.000
_cell.length_b   1.000
_cell.length_c   1.000
_cell.angle_alpha   90.00
_cell.angle_beta   90.00
_cell.angle_gamma   90.00
#
_symmetry.space_group_name_H-M   'P 1'
#
loop_
_entity.id
_entity.type
_entity.pdbx_description
1 polymer ?
#
loop_
_entity_poly.entity_id
_entity_poly.type
_entity_poly.pdbx_seq_one_letter_code
_entity_poly.pdbx_strand_id
1 'polypeptide(L)'
;MGSKAASDRNVAITADVRKDSWLASVGRSLLIVPVRFYQYTISPFTPASCRHLPTCSEYTVQAIRKHGIIAGGALSANRIARCHPWGTSGIDPVPDFIIKKIKLHKITGHIPRAPRYDLLRQKIISMLAIFLVVLMAGCNNSAEQKTQQKHRRVLMSILPQKYFVDQIAGELLQTQVLIPPGTSPHVYDPTPQQMAAIAQTDIYFYNGSLSFEQSLLGEISANFPALETIALSKGITLLDGSEHHHHGDGHGHDHQGTDPHIWLSPKNVKQMAHTIYQTLSTFYPEDSLRFRENLNRFLSEIKKTDHSIAQVLQEMKNRSFMIFHPSLTYFARDYNLQQIPIEMHGKEPSPAQMLQSIQQARAAGLHTIFIQVEFDRANAELIAREIDGSIVQIDPLAYNWPENMLTIARALSQSALPKQN
;
A
#
# COMPACT_ATOMS: atom_id res chain seq x y z
N MET A 1 34.74 32.49 47.20
CA MET A 1 35.31 33.07 45.96
C MET A 1 36.39 32.13 45.44
N GLY A 2 36.26 31.67 44.19
CA GLY A 2 37.37 31.46 43.25
C GLY A 2 38.35 30.28 43.42
N SER A 3 38.12 29.23 42.61
CA SER A 3 39.03 28.75 41.54
C SER A 3 40.46 28.27 41.87
N LYS A 4 40.75 26.99 41.57
CA LYS A 4 41.65 26.49 40.49
C LYS A 4 41.87 24.98 40.66
N ALA A 5 41.25 24.15 39.82
CA ALA A 5 41.81 23.60 38.57
C ALA A 5 42.75 22.40 38.81
N ALA A 6 42.17 21.20 38.68
CA ALA A 6 42.85 19.91 38.66
C ALA A 6 43.61 19.73 37.33
N SER A 7 44.87 19.32 37.45
CA SER A 7 45.72 18.88 36.35
C SER A 7 45.64 17.36 36.25
N ASP A 8 44.63 16.86 35.53
CA ASP A 8 44.57 15.44 35.18
C ASP A 8 45.24 15.17 33.83
N ARG A 9 46.13 14.18 33.87
CA ARG A 9 46.99 13.74 32.77
C ARG A 9 46.13 13.09 31.69
N ASN A 10 46.05 13.76 30.54
CA ASN A 10 45.44 13.26 29.32
C ASN A 10 46.04 11.91 28.89
N VAL A 11 45.29 10.83 29.09
CA VAL A 11 45.46 9.58 28.35
C VAL A 11 44.99 9.85 26.93
N ALA A 12 45.93 10.04 26.00
CA ALA A 12 45.64 10.17 24.59
C ALA A 12 45.10 8.82 24.04
N ILE A 13 43.78 8.68 24.04
CA ILE A 13 43.08 7.66 23.25
C ILE A 13 43.21 8.12 21.79
N THR A 14 44.27 7.71 21.11
CA THR A 14 44.35 7.86 19.66
C THR A 14 43.40 6.84 19.04
N ALA A 15 42.13 7.22 18.91
CA ALA A 15 41.23 6.56 17.97
C ALA A 15 41.81 6.80 16.57
N ASP A 16 42.49 5.80 16.02
CA ASP A 16 42.85 5.74 14.60
C ASP A 16 41.53 5.63 13.81
N VAL A 17 40.87 6.78 13.60
CA VAL A 17 39.75 6.93 12.67
C VAL A 17 40.37 6.83 11.28
N ARG A 18 40.56 5.60 10.80
CA ARG A 18 40.82 5.36 9.38
C ARG A 18 39.66 5.99 8.60
N LYS A 19 39.95 7.04 7.84
CA LYS A 19 39.05 7.54 6.80
C LYS A 19 38.63 6.37 5.93
N ASP A 20 37.34 6.03 5.96
CA ASP A 20 36.74 5.02 5.12
C ASP A 20 36.97 5.42 3.66
N SER A 21 37.92 4.76 3.00
CA SER A 21 38.14 4.97 1.57
C SER A 21 36.89 4.48 0.82
N TRP A 22 36.54 5.12 -0.29
CA TRP A 22 35.44 4.68 -1.16
C TRP A 22 35.51 3.17 -1.49
N LEU A 23 36.72 2.63 -1.62
CA LEU A 23 36.99 1.19 -1.78
C LEU A 23 36.49 0.33 -0.60
N ALA A 24 36.59 0.82 0.63
CA ALA A 24 36.08 0.14 1.81
C ALA A 24 34.54 0.13 1.84
N SER A 25 33.88 1.16 1.32
CA SER A 25 32.41 1.23 1.20
C SER A 25 31.88 0.29 0.12
N VAL A 26 32.48 0.28 -1.07
CA VAL A 26 32.12 -0.63 -2.18
C VAL A 26 32.35 -2.09 -1.78
N GLY A 27 33.49 -2.39 -1.13
CA GLY A 27 33.78 -3.75 -0.65
C GLY A 27 32.79 -4.26 0.41
N ARG A 28 32.30 -3.38 1.30
CA ARG A 28 31.26 -3.74 2.29
C ARG A 28 29.94 -4.09 1.59
N SER A 29 29.54 -3.31 0.59
CA SER A 29 28.30 -3.55 -0.17
C SER A 29 28.36 -4.86 -0.96
N LEU A 30 29.49 -5.20 -1.59
CA LEU A 30 29.66 -6.45 -2.33
C LEU A 30 29.43 -7.71 -1.48
N LEU A 31 29.77 -7.68 -0.18
CA LEU A 31 29.58 -8.82 0.72
C LEU A 31 28.21 -8.82 1.41
N ILE A 32 27.57 -7.66 1.57
CA ILE A 32 26.25 -7.55 2.20
C ILE A 32 25.12 -7.89 1.22
N VAL A 33 25.25 -7.55 -0.06
CA VAL A 33 24.20 -7.77 -1.08
C VAL A 33 23.80 -9.25 -1.20
N PRO A 34 24.71 -10.23 -1.29
CA PRO A 34 24.32 -11.65 -1.32
C PRO A 34 23.61 -12.11 -0.04
N VAL A 35 24.04 -11.59 1.13
CA VAL A 35 23.42 -11.92 2.42
C VAL A 35 22.00 -11.35 2.50
N ARG A 36 21.77 -10.13 1.99
CA ARG A 36 20.44 -9.51 1.89
C ARG A 36 19.56 -10.23 0.90
N PHE A 37 20.09 -10.63 -0.26
CA PHE A 37 19.38 -11.46 -1.22
C PHE A 37 18.89 -12.75 -0.54
N TYR A 38 19.77 -13.50 0.12
CA TYR A 38 19.40 -14.69 0.89
C TYR A 38 18.30 -14.40 1.94
N GLN A 39 18.40 -13.30 2.69
CA GLN A 39 17.40 -12.90 3.69
C GLN A 39 16.02 -12.62 3.08
N TYR A 40 15.95 -12.06 1.88
CA TYR A 40 14.70 -11.68 1.22
C TYR A 40 14.10 -12.78 0.33
N THR A 41 14.92 -13.66 -0.25
CA THR A 41 14.46 -14.61 -1.26
C THR A 41 14.43 -16.06 -0.81
N ILE A 42 15.30 -16.45 0.14
CA ILE A 42 15.44 -17.86 0.56
C ILE A 42 14.96 -18.05 2.00
N SER A 43 15.40 -17.17 2.92
CA SER A 43 15.07 -17.27 4.35
C SER A 43 13.57 -17.33 4.69
N PRO A 44 12.64 -16.66 3.98
CA PRO A 44 11.21 -16.75 4.28
C PRO A 44 10.60 -18.13 4.02
N PHE A 45 11.25 -18.95 3.18
CA PHE A 45 10.77 -20.29 2.81
C PHE A 45 11.41 -21.40 3.67
N THR A 46 12.29 -21.06 4.61
CA THR A 46 12.93 -22.01 5.53
C THR A 46 12.45 -21.78 6.96
N PRO A 47 12.06 -22.83 7.72
CA PRO A 47 11.58 -22.66 9.09
C PRO A 47 12.64 -22.05 10.01
N ALA A 48 12.26 -21.05 10.80
CA ALA A 48 13.15 -20.32 11.70
C ALA A 48 13.72 -21.25 12.79
N SER A 49 14.98 -21.66 12.63
CA SER A 49 15.66 -22.62 13.51
C SER A 49 17.04 -22.11 13.95
N CYS A 50 17.17 -20.79 14.12
CA CYS A 50 18.42 -20.15 14.53
C CYS A 50 18.75 -20.43 15.99
N ARG A 51 19.97 -20.91 16.25
CA ARG A 51 20.49 -21.17 17.60
C ARG A 51 20.96 -19.92 18.35
N HIS A 52 21.32 -18.86 17.61
CA HIS A 52 21.71 -17.57 18.14
C HIS A 52 20.77 -16.45 17.68
N LEU A 53 20.58 -15.44 18.53
CA LEU A 53 19.85 -14.21 18.22
C LEU A 53 20.81 -13.00 18.31
N PRO A 54 20.86 -12.09 17.32
CA PRO A 54 20.17 -12.14 16.01
C PRO A 54 20.64 -13.31 15.13
N THR A 55 19.93 -13.60 14.04
CA THR A 55 20.27 -14.72 13.12
C THR A 55 21.70 -14.58 12.57
N CYS A 56 22.34 -15.68 12.15
CA CYS A 56 23.73 -15.62 11.62
C CYS A 56 23.88 -14.69 10.41
N SER A 57 22.85 -14.60 9.56
CA SER A 57 22.82 -13.68 8.41
C SER A 57 22.76 -12.22 8.88
N GLU A 58 21.92 -11.90 9.87
CA GLU A 58 21.80 -10.55 10.40
C GLU A 58 23.05 -10.14 11.22
N TYR A 59 23.60 -11.05 12.03
CA TYR A 59 24.88 -10.83 12.72
C TYR A 59 26.00 -10.52 11.73
N THR A 60 26.02 -11.20 10.57
CA THR A 60 27.04 -10.96 9.54
C THR A 60 26.95 -9.57 8.93
N VAL A 61 25.73 -9.09 8.65
CA VAL A 61 25.55 -7.71 8.17
C VAL A 61 25.99 -6.71 9.24
N GLN A 62 25.64 -6.93 10.50
CA GLN A 62 26.03 -6.05 11.60
C GLN A 62 27.56 -6.06 11.83
N ALA A 63 28.20 -7.23 11.81
CA ALA A 63 29.64 -7.38 12.03
C ALA A 63 30.48 -6.73 10.92
N ILE A 64 30.09 -6.90 9.65
CA ILE A 64 30.77 -6.27 8.51
C ILE A 64 30.58 -4.76 8.52
N ARG A 65 29.38 -4.26 8.87
CA ARG A 65 29.11 -2.82 9.00
C ARG A 65 29.93 -2.19 10.13
N LYS A 66 30.04 -2.87 11.27
CA LYS A 66 30.64 -2.34 12.50
C LYS A 66 32.16 -2.47 12.53
N HIS A 67 32.71 -3.59 12.07
CA HIS A 67 34.14 -3.91 12.18
C HIS A 67 34.85 -4.05 10.82
N GLY A 68 34.16 -3.81 9.71
CA GLY A 68 34.69 -3.97 8.36
C GLY A 68 34.81 -5.43 7.90
N ILE A 69 35.25 -5.63 6.66
CA ILE A 69 35.23 -6.95 6.00
C ILE A 69 36.08 -7.98 6.75
N ILE A 70 37.31 -7.63 7.12
CA ILE A 70 38.27 -8.59 7.69
C ILE A 70 37.85 -8.99 9.11
N ALA A 71 37.68 -8.01 10.00
CA ALA A 71 37.37 -8.29 11.39
C ALA A 71 35.90 -8.73 11.57
N GLY A 72 34.97 -8.13 10.82
CA GLY A 72 33.57 -8.57 10.77
C GLY A 72 33.42 -9.97 10.19
N GLY A 73 34.14 -10.31 9.13
CA GLY A 73 34.17 -11.65 8.55
C GLY A 73 34.71 -12.71 9.52
N ALA A 74 35.76 -12.39 10.29
CA ALA A 74 36.29 -13.29 11.32
C ALA A 74 35.28 -13.53 12.45
N LEU A 75 34.56 -12.50 12.89
CA LEU A 75 33.47 -12.63 13.89
C LEU A 75 32.32 -13.51 13.36
N SER A 76 31.89 -13.28 12.11
CA SER A 76 30.87 -14.10 11.44
C SER A 76 31.27 -15.56 11.33
N ALA A 77 32.49 -15.84 10.89
CA ALA A 77 33.00 -17.20 10.74
C ALA A 77 33.05 -17.94 12.09
N ASN A 78 33.52 -17.27 13.15
CA ASN A 78 33.52 -17.81 14.51
C ASN A 78 32.09 -18.13 15.00
N ARG A 79 31.12 -17.25 14.73
CA ARG A 79 29.72 -17.50 15.10
C ARG A 79 29.14 -18.70 14.35
N ILE A 80 29.34 -18.79 13.04
CA ILE A 80 28.86 -19.92 12.23
C ILE A 80 29.48 -21.22 12.72
N ALA A 81 30.77 -21.23 13.05
CA ALA A 81 31.47 -22.38 13.60
C ALA A 81 30.90 -22.87 14.94
N ARG A 82 30.19 -22.01 15.70
CA ARG A 82 29.49 -22.36 16.95
C ARG A 82 28.00 -22.68 16.74
N CYS A 83 27.48 -22.54 15.52
CA CYS A 83 26.07 -22.73 15.19
C CYS A 83 25.78 -24.20 14.80
N HIS A 84 26.03 -25.12 15.73
CA HIS A 84 25.74 -26.55 15.59
C HIS A 84 25.18 -27.11 16.91
N PRO A 85 24.58 -28.33 16.94
CA PRO A 85 23.91 -28.88 18.13
C PRO A 85 24.76 -28.94 19.41
N TRP A 86 26.07 -29.06 19.30
CA TRP A 86 27.03 -29.09 20.41
C TRP A 86 27.75 -27.76 20.67
N GLY A 87 27.35 -26.68 19.98
CA GLY A 87 27.93 -25.35 20.13
C GLY A 87 27.18 -24.48 21.14
N THR A 88 27.46 -23.18 21.17
CA THR A 88 26.75 -22.23 22.05
C THR A 88 25.36 -21.87 21.49
N SER A 89 24.46 -21.35 22.32
CA SER A 89 23.13 -20.85 21.92
C SER A 89 22.73 -19.61 22.72
N GLY A 90 21.69 -18.90 22.26
CA GLY A 90 21.13 -17.73 22.95
C GLY A 90 21.49 -16.38 22.32
N ILE A 91 21.38 -15.31 23.11
CA ILE A 91 21.62 -13.94 22.65
C ILE A 91 23.14 -13.70 22.55
N ASP A 92 23.61 -13.44 21.34
CA ASP A 92 25.03 -13.17 21.04
C ASP A 92 25.07 -11.94 20.11
N PRO A 93 25.11 -10.70 20.63
CA PRO A 93 25.15 -9.50 19.80
C PRO A 93 26.58 -9.21 19.30
N VAL A 94 26.73 -8.42 18.24
CA VAL A 94 28.06 -8.03 17.73
C VAL A 94 28.75 -7.12 18.77
N PRO A 95 29.96 -7.46 19.26
CA PRO A 95 30.65 -6.71 20.30
C PRO A 95 30.89 -5.24 19.87
N ASP A 96 30.86 -4.32 20.82
CA ASP A 96 31.09 -2.89 20.56
C ASP A 96 32.53 -2.55 20.17
N PHE A 97 33.49 -3.30 20.71
CA PHE A 97 34.92 -3.09 20.47
C PHE A 97 35.64 -4.44 20.38
N ILE A 98 36.67 -4.51 19.52
CA ILE A 98 37.55 -5.69 19.41
C ILE A 98 38.81 -5.41 20.24
N ILE A 99 38.94 -6.04 21.41
CA ILE A 99 40.17 -5.96 22.20
C ILE A 99 41.23 -6.81 21.50
N LYS A 100 42.22 -6.16 20.87
CA LYS A 100 43.48 -6.83 20.52
C LYS A 100 44.30 -7.04 21.78
N LYS A 101 44.46 -8.29 22.23
CA LYS A 101 45.54 -8.64 23.18
C LYS A 101 46.89 -8.42 22.47
N ILE A 102 47.47 -7.24 22.65
CA ILE A 102 48.85 -6.99 22.23
C ILE A 102 49.75 -7.62 23.30
N LYS A 103 50.33 -8.79 23.00
CA LYS A 103 51.54 -9.22 23.69
C LYS A 103 52.66 -8.30 23.20
N LEU A 104 53.09 -7.35 24.04
CA LEU A 104 54.35 -6.66 23.83
C LEU A 104 55.48 -7.70 23.95
N HIS A 105 56.01 -8.15 22.83
CA HIS A 105 57.32 -8.77 22.77
C HIS A 105 58.31 -7.73 22.24
N LYS A 106 59.36 -7.48 23.02
CA LYS A 106 60.53 -6.69 22.61
C LYS A 106 61.06 -7.26 21.29
N ILE A 107 61.03 -6.47 20.22
CA ILE A 107 61.76 -6.79 18.99
C ILE A 107 63.10 -6.09 19.06
N THR A 108 64.11 -6.81 19.56
CA THR A 108 65.51 -6.52 19.30
C THR A 108 65.97 -7.42 18.16
N GLY A 109 66.50 -6.82 17.08
CA GLY A 109 67.47 -7.47 16.20
C GLY A 109 66.97 -8.04 14.87
N HIS A 110 67.65 -7.57 13.81
CA HIS A 110 67.87 -8.18 12.49
C HIS A 110 66.73 -8.25 11.47
N ILE A 111 66.85 -7.43 10.42
CA ILE A 111 66.09 -7.51 9.17
C ILE A 111 66.90 -8.37 8.17
N PRO A 112 66.44 -9.55 7.74
CA PRO A 112 67.02 -10.24 6.59
C PRO A 112 66.51 -9.63 5.27
N ARG A 113 67.40 -9.54 4.28
CA ARG A 113 67.07 -9.10 2.91
C ARG A 113 66.12 -10.10 2.23
N ALA A 114 65.10 -9.58 1.55
CA ALA A 114 64.12 -10.36 0.79
C ALA A 114 64.74 -11.02 -0.46
N PRO A 115 64.28 -12.22 -0.89
CA PRO A 115 64.68 -12.83 -2.14
C PRO A 115 63.93 -12.20 -3.34
N ARG A 116 64.56 -12.26 -4.52
CA ARG A 116 64.04 -11.76 -5.81
C ARG A 116 62.80 -12.55 -6.25
N TYR A 117 61.66 -11.87 -6.38
CA TYR A 117 60.39 -12.44 -6.88
C TYR A 117 60.01 -11.88 -8.27
N ASP A 118 60.90 -11.99 -9.26
CA ASP A 118 60.64 -11.42 -10.60
C ASP A 118 59.84 -12.38 -11.52
N LEU A 119 60.06 -13.69 -11.42
CA LEU A 119 59.37 -14.68 -12.26
C LEU A 119 57.92 -14.97 -11.83
N LEU A 120 57.63 -14.91 -10.54
CA LEU A 120 56.28 -15.16 -10.02
C LEU A 120 55.34 -13.97 -10.30
N ARG A 121 55.88 -12.74 -10.27
CA ARG A 121 55.15 -11.52 -10.64
C ARG A 121 54.73 -11.52 -12.11
N GLN A 122 55.63 -11.88 -13.03
CA GLN A 122 55.28 -11.96 -14.46
C GLN A 122 54.20 -13.00 -14.70
N LYS A 123 54.29 -14.19 -14.08
CA LYS A 123 53.25 -15.23 -14.22
C LYS A 123 51.89 -14.80 -13.66
N ILE A 124 51.86 -14.07 -12.54
CA ILE A 124 50.62 -13.54 -11.95
C ILE A 124 50.01 -12.44 -12.82
N ILE A 125 50.83 -11.54 -13.38
CA ILE A 125 50.37 -10.48 -14.28
C ILE A 125 49.81 -11.08 -15.58
N SER A 126 50.48 -12.08 -16.15
CA SER A 126 49.98 -12.78 -17.34
C SER A 126 48.68 -13.55 -17.06
N MET A 127 48.53 -14.19 -15.89
CA MET A 127 47.27 -14.85 -15.50
C MET A 127 46.13 -13.85 -15.28
N LEU A 128 46.40 -12.71 -14.65
CA LEU A 128 45.42 -11.64 -14.44
C LEU A 128 45.00 -10.97 -15.76
N ALA A 129 45.93 -10.80 -16.71
CA ALA A 129 45.63 -10.26 -18.03
C ALA A 129 44.76 -11.22 -18.85
N ILE A 130 45.05 -12.53 -18.80
CA ILE A 130 44.23 -13.55 -19.48
C ILE A 130 42.83 -13.64 -18.83
N PHE A 131 42.75 -13.59 -17.50
CA PHE A 131 41.47 -13.54 -16.79
C PHE A 131 40.65 -12.29 -17.14
N LEU A 132 41.30 -11.13 -17.31
CA LEU A 132 40.66 -9.89 -17.75
C LEU A 132 40.14 -9.99 -19.20
N VAL A 133 40.89 -10.63 -20.09
CA VAL A 133 40.45 -10.87 -21.49
C VAL A 133 39.29 -11.87 -21.54
N VAL A 134 39.29 -12.91 -20.70
CA VAL A 134 38.15 -13.85 -20.57
C VAL A 134 36.91 -13.15 -19.99
N LEU A 135 37.08 -12.24 -19.04
CA LEU A 135 35.99 -11.41 -18.50
C LEU A 135 35.40 -10.47 -19.57
N MET A 136 36.22 -9.90 -20.46
CA MET A 136 35.73 -9.05 -21.54
C MET A 136 35.11 -9.85 -22.70
N ALA A 137 35.59 -11.07 -22.98
CA ALA A 137 35.00 -11.95 -23.99
C ALA A 137 33.62 -12.52 -23.57
N GLY A 138 33.30 -12.51 -22.28
CA GLY A 138 31.96 -12.84 -21.75
C GLY A 138 30.93 -11.71 -21.93
N CYS A 139 31.35 -10.52 -22.37
CA CYS A 139 30.46 -9.42 -22.72
C CYS A 139 30.31 -9.32 -24.23
N ASN A 140 29.79 -10.38 -24.87
CA ASN A 140 29.23 -10.24 -26.21
C ASN A 140 27.83 -10.85 -26.27
N ASN A 141 26.85 -9.96 -26.42
CA ASN A 141 25.45 -10.18 -26.75
C ASN A 141 24.63 -11.09 -25.85
N SER A 142 24.41 -10.61 -24.64
CA SER A 142 23.04 -10.42 -24.15
C SER A 142 22.88 -8.98 -23.65
N ALA A 143 23.20 -8.04 -24.54
CA ALA A 143 22.48 -6.77 -24.54
C ALA A 143 21.08 -7.07 -25.08
N GLU A 144 20.30 -7.82 -24.28
CA GLU A 144 18.85 -7.64 -24.31
C GLU A 144 18.64 -6.15 -24.10
N GLN A 145 17.95 -5.56 -25.06
CA GLN A 145 17.42 -4.22 -24.98
C GLN A 145 16.75 -4.06 -23.61
N LYS A 146 17.46 -3.44 -22.66
CA LYS A 146 16.80 -2.61 -21.66
C LYS A 146 16.29 -1.40 -22.43
N THR A 147 15.22 -1.62 -23.19
CA THR A 147 14.25 -0.59 -23.52
C THR A 147 14.04 0.15 -22.21
N GLN A 148 14.21 1.48 -22.20
CA GLN A 148 13.65 2.31 -21.14
C GLN A 148 12.22 1.82 -20.96
N GLN A 149 11.97 1.06 -19.90
CA GLN A 149 10.66 0.51 -19.63
C GLN A 149 9.86 1.73 -19.22
N LYS A 150 9.21 2.37 -20.21
CA LYS A 150 8.26 3.46 -20.02
C LYS A 150 7.39 3.01 -18.86
N HIS A 151 7.42 3.76 -17.76
CA HIS A 151 6.73 3.35 -16.55
C HIS A 151 5.23 3.34 -16.83
N ARG A 152 4.66 2.16 -17.11
CA ARG A 152 3.25 1.97 -17.43
C ARG A 152 2.43 2.00 -16.15
N ARG A 153 2.19 3.21 -15.66
CA ARG A 153 1.57 3.45 -14.36
C ARG A 153 0.17 4.03 -14.53
N VAL A 154 -0.77 3.44 -13.81
CA VAL A 154 -2.17 3.85 -13.79
C VAL A 154 -2.54 4.19 -12.36
N LEU A 155 -3.19 5.34 -12.19
CA LEU A 155 -3.59 5.86 -10.90
C LEU A 155 -5.12 5.90 -10.80
N MET A 156 -5.64 5.61 -9.61
CA MET A 156 -7.06 5.67 -9.30
C MET A 156 -7.31 6.58 -8.10
N SER A 157 -8.48 7.22 -8.05
CA SER A 157 -8.90 8.02 -6.88
C SER A 157 -9.06 7.16 -5.64
N ILE A 158 -9.83 6.08 -5.76
CA ILE A 158 -10.29 5.25 -4.63
C ILE A 158 -10.04 3.75 -4.86
N LEU A 159 -10.00 2.98 -3.77
CA LEU A 159 -9.69 1.55 -3.77
C LEU A 159 -10.62 0.67 -4.64
N PRO A 160 -11.96 0.87 -4.68
CA PRO A 160 -12.82 0.08 -5.55
C PRO A 160 -12.46 0.26 -7.03
N GLN A 161 -12.10 1.46 -7.46
CA GLN A 161 -11.63 1.72 -8.83
C GLN A 161 -10.32 0.99 -9.10
N LYS A 162 -9.40 0.93 -8.11
CA LYS A 162 -8.17 0.14 -8.23
C LYS A 162 -8.48 -1.34 -8.49
N TYR A 163 -9.45 -1.93 -7.79
CA TYR A 163 -9.88 -3.30 -8.07
C TYR A 163 -10.34 -3.46 -9.52
N PHE A 164 -11.19 -2.55 -10.02
CA PHE A 164 -11.70 -2.62 -11.40
C PHE A 164 -10.57 -2.56 -12.43
N VAL A 165 -9.61 -1.66 -12.22
CA VAL A 165 -8.45 -1.53 -13.11
C VAL A 165 -7.56 -2.76 -12.99
N ASP A 166 -7.30 -3.29 -11.80
CA ASP A 166 -6.49 -4.50 -11.60
C ASP A 166 -7.10 -5.72 -12.29
N GLN A 167 -8.43 -5.86 -12.27
CA GLN A 167 -9.12 -6.96 -12.96
C GLN A 167 -8.94 -6.91 -14.48
N ILE A 168 -8.75 -5.72 -15.06
CA ILE A 168 -8.60 -5.54 -16.52
C ILE A 168 -7.13 -5.49 -16.92
N ALA A 169 -6.31 -4.72 -16.21
CA ALA A 169 -4.89 -4.53 -16.47
C ALA A 169 -4.06 -5.77 -16.14
N GLY A 170 -4.42 -6.52 -15.09
CA GLY A 170 -3.60 -7.62 -14.58
C GLY A 170 -2.20 -7.16 -14.19
N GLU A 171 -1.20 -8.02 -14.39
CA GLU A 171 0.22 -7.72 -14.08
C GLU A 171 0.91 -6.85 -15.14
N LEU A 172 0.21 -6.44 -16.20
CA LEU A 172 0.79 -5.70 -17.33
C LEU A 172 1.10 -4.24 -17.01
N LEU A 173 0.38 -3.66 -16.04
CA LEU A 173 0.46 -2.26 -15.64
C LEU A 173 0.66 -2.16 -14.13
N GLN A 174 1.41 -1.15 -13.70
CA GLN A 174 1.56 -0.86 -12.29
C GLN A 174 0.43 0.07 -11.83
N THR A 175 -0.40 -0.39 -10.91
CA THR A 175 -1.58 0.34 -10.45
C THR A 175 -1.39 0.92 -9.05
N GLN A 176 -1.82 2.16 -8.85
CA GLN A 176 -1.73 2.88 -7.58
C GLN A 176 -3.07 3.55 -7.25
N VAL A 177 -3.30 3.85 -5.97
CA VAL A 177 -4.48 4.59 -5.50
C VAL A 177 -4.02 5.83 -4.77
N LEU A 178 -4.73 6.94 -4.95
CA LEU A 178 -4.47 8.17 -4.21
C LEU A 178 -4.90 8.04 -2.76
N ILE A 179 -6.17 7.69 -2.53
CA ILE A 179 -6.71 7.59 -1.18
C ILE A 179 -6.32 6.23 -0.58
N PRO A 180 -5.47 6.21 0.47
CA PRO A 180 -5.10 4.96 1.11
C PRO A 180 -6.29 4.38 1.91
N PRO A 181 -6.24 3.07 2.25
CA PRO A 181 -7.27 2.45 3.08
C PRO A 181 -7.53 3.22 4.38
N GLY A 182 -8.81 3.37 4.75
CA GLY A 182 -9.24 4.02 6.00
C GLY A 182 -9.25 5.56 5.98
N THR A 183 -9.02 6.20 4.83
CA THR A 183 -9.12 7.67 4.69
C THR A 183 -10.39 8.04 3.92
N SER A 184 -11.15 9.01 4.43
CA SER A 184 -12.38 9.48 3.77
C SER A 184 -12.07 10.35 2.54
N PRO A 185 -12.72 10.11 1.38
CA PRO A 185 -12.56 10.92 0.18
C PRO A 185 -13.14 12.33 0.30
N HIS A 186 -14.02 12.58 1.28
CA HIS A 186 -14.70 13.87 1.39
C HIS A 186 -13.82 15.00 1.93
N VAL A 187 -12.73 14.66 2.62
CA VAL A 187 -11.81 15.60 3.28
C VAL A 187 -10.35 15.40 2.84
N TYR A 188 -10.14 14.66 1.75
CA TYR A 188 -8.81 14.24 1.33
C TYR A 188 -8.06 15.35 0.58
N ASP A 189 -6.78 15.51 0.92
CA ASP A 189 -5.85 16.40 0.22
C ASP A 189 -4.54 15.63 -0.08
N PRO A 190 -4.10 15.52 -1.35
CA PRO A 190 -2.89 14.78 -1.70
C PRO A 190 -1.62 15.34 -1.08
N THR A 191 -0.75 14.46 -0.56
CA THR A 191 0.56 14.85 -0.06
C THR A 191 1.54 15.19 -1.20
N PRO A 192 2.61 15.98 -0.94
CA PRO A 192 3.64 16.25 -1.95
C PRO A 192 4.28 14.98 -2.55
N GLN A 193 4.39 13.91 -1.75
CA GLN A 193 4.87 12.61 -2.23
C GLN A 193 3.92 11.97 -3.24
N GLN A 194 2.60 12.08 -3.00
CA GLN A 194 1.58 11.60 -3.94
C GLN A 194 1.56 12.47 -5.20
N MET A 195 1.72 13.78 -5.08
CA MET A 195 1.87 14.67 -6.26
C MET A 195 3.08 14.29 -7.12
N ALA A 196 4.21 13.91 -6.51
CA ALA A 196 5.38 13.40 -7.23
C ALA A 196 5.14 12.02 -7.88
N ALA A 197 4.21 11.21 -7.35
CA ALA A 197 3.79 9.94 -7.95
C ALA A 197 2.84 10.16 -9.14
N ILE A 198 1.92 11.12 -9.04
CA ILE A 198 1.04 11.58 -10.14
C ILE A 198 1.88 11.96 -11.36
N ALA A 199 2.97 12.70 -11.16
CA ALA A 199 3.88 13.13 -12.22
C ALA A 199 4.51 11.98 -13.04
N GLN A 200 4.50 10.75 -12.51
CA GLN A 200 5.08 9.56 -13.15
C GLN A 200 4.01 8.60 -13.69
N THR A 201 2.76 9.04 -13.76
CA THR A 201 1.60 8.25 -14.17
C THR A 201 1.24 8.56 -15.63
N ASP A 202 0.79 7.55 -16.38
CA ASP A 202 0.30 7.73 -17.76
C ASP A 202 -1.19 8.09 -17.78
N ILE A 203 -2.00 7.43 -16.93
CA ILE A 203 -3.47 7.55 -16.89
C ILE A 203 -3.96 7.69 -15.45
N TYR A 204 -4.82 8.66 -15.20
CA TYR A 204 -5.57 8.83 -13.96
C TYR A 204 -7.06 8.55 -14.19
N PHE A 205 -7.55 7.42 -13.67
CA PHE A 205 -8.98 7.13 -13.61
C PHE A 205 -9.58 7.69 -12.33
N TYR A 206 -10.64 8.48 -12.46
CA TYR A 206 -11.27 9.15 -11.32
C TYR A 206 -12.79 8.97 -11.33
N ASN A 207 -13.45 9.27 -10.21
CA ASN A 207 -14.88 9.07 -10.05
C ASN A 207 -15.69 10.06 -10.89
N GLY A 208 -15.39 11.35 -10.78
CA GLY A 208 -15.99 12.45 -11.53
C GLY A 208 -16.91 13.35 -10.71
N SER A 209 -17.32 12.91 -9.53
CA SER A 209 -18.23 13.65 -8.64
C SER A 209 -17.77 13.66 -7.18
N LEU A 210 -16.58 13.14 -6.86
CA LEU A 210 -16.01 13.31 -5.52
C LEU A 210 -15.46 14.73 -5.39
N SER A 211 -15.73 15.39 -4.26
CA SER A 211 -15.41 16.82 -4.06
C SER A 211 -13.93 17.13 -4.22
N PHE A 212 -13.04 16.30 -3.67
CA PHE A 212 -11.59 16.53 -3.73
C PHE A 212 -11.02 16.44 -5.15
N GLU A 213 -11.68 15.69 -6.05
CA GLU A 213 -11.19 15.47 -7.40
C GLU A 213 -11.19 16.77 -8.20
N GLN A 214 -12.13 17.69 -7.93
CA GLN A 214 -12.20 18.95 -8.68
C GLN A 214 -10.97 19.83 -8.47
N SER A 215 -10.53 19.99 -7.22
CA SER A 215 -9.30 20.72 -6.91
C SER A 215 -8.08 20.03 -7.55
N LEU A 216 -8.01 18.71 -7.41
CA LEU A 216 -6.89 17.93 -7.95
C LEU A 216 -6.82 17.96 -9.48
N LEU A 217 -7.94 17.92 -10.19
CA LEU A 217 -7.97 18.02 -11.65
C LEU A 217 -7.44 19.38 -12.14
N GLY A 218 -7.74 20.45 -11.39
CA GLY A 218 -7.15 21.78 -11.65
C GLY A 218 -5.64 21.76 -11.56
N GLU A 219 -5.09 21.17 -10.49
CA GLU A 219 -3.64 21.03 -10.30
C GLU A 219 -2.98 20.13 -11.35
N ILE A 220 -3.64 19.02 -11.72
CA ILE A 220 -3.16 18.11 -12.76
C ILE A 220 -3.09 18.82 -14.10
N SER A 221 -4.15 19.54 -14.49
CA SER A 221 -4.19 20.28 -15.75
C SER A 221 -3.08 21.34 -15.83
N ALA A 222 -2.80 22.03 -14.71
CA ALA A 222 -1.78 23.05 -14.64
C ALA A 222 -0.34 22.50 -14.66
N ASN A 223 -0.08 21.37 -13.98
CA ASN A 223 1.29 20.90 -13.71
C ASN A 223 1.68 19.64 -14.48
N PHE A 224 0.72 18.84 -14.93
CA PHE A 224 0.94 17.53 -15.58
C PHE A 224 0.10 17.39 -16.87
N PRO A 225 0.27 18.26 -17.87
CA PRO A 225 -0.56 18.27 -19.09
C PRO A 225 -0.43 17.01 -19.97
N ALA A 226 0.56 16.15 -19.70
CA ALA A 226 0.73 14.87 -20.39
C ALA A 226 0.00 13.70 -19.72
N LEU A 227 -0.52 13.89 -18.50
CA LEU A 227 -1.30 12.87 -17.79
C LEU A 227 -2.72 12.85 -18.36
N GLU A 228 -3.15 11.69 -18.85
CA GLU A 228 -4.53 11.52 -19.30
C GLU A 228 -5.46 11.35 -18.10
N THR A 229 -6.53 12.14 -18.02
CA THR A 229 -7.54 12.04 -16.96
C THR A 229 -8.85 11.50 -17.51
N ILE A 230 -9.35 10.41 -16.89
CA ILE A 230 -10.54 9.70 -17.38
C ILE A 230 -11.58 9.57 -16.26
N ALA A 231 -12.71 10.27 -16.43
CA ALA A 231 -13.86 10.13 -15.54
C ALA A 231 -14.57 8.80 -15.77
N LEU A 232 -14.66 7.97 -14.73
CA LEU A 232 -15.41 6.72 -14.73
C LEU A 232 -16.92 6.92 -14.62
N SER A 233 -17.38 8.11 -14.21
CA SER A 233 -18.79 8.52 -14.28
C SER A 233 -19.31 8.72 -15.71
N LYS A 234 -18.44 8.79 -16.72
CA LYS A 234 -18.85 9.07 -18.10
C LYS A 234 -19.85 8.03 -18.60
N GLY A 235 -21.04 8.48 -18.98
CA GLY A 235 -22.13 7.63 -19.48
C GLY A 235 -23.05 7.06 -18.39
N ILE A 236 -22.74 7.28 -17.11
CA ILE A 236 -23.58 6.89 -15.99
C ILE A 236 -24.64 7.97 -15.74
N THR A 237 -25.90 7.58 -15.64
CA THR A 237 -26.96 8.45 -15.13
C THR A 237 -26.73 8.69 -13.65
N LEU A 238 -26.28 9.90 -13.35
CA LEU A 238 -26.04 10.37 -12.00
C LEU A 238 -27.37 10.58 -11.27
N LEU A 239 -27.41 10.16 -10.01
CA LEU A 239 -28.52 10.39 -9.10
C LEU A 239 -28.16 11.50 -8.12
N ASP A 240 -29.16 12.27 -7.70
CA ASP A 240 -29.00 13.18 -6.58
C ASP A 240 -28.80 12.39 -5.28
N GLY A 241 -27.97 12.90 -4.38
CA GLY A 241 -27.89 12.37 -3.02
C GLY A 241 -29.28 12.41 -2.38
N SER A 242 -29.63 11.39 -1.60
CA SER A 242 -31.00 11.20 -1.11
C SER A 242 -31.53 12.41 -0.32
N GLU A 243 -32.22 13.31 -1.01
CA GLU A 243 -33.09 14.34 -0.47
C GLU A 243 -34.53 13.85 -0.52
N HIS A 244 -35.10 13.56 0.66
CA HIS A 244 -36.55 13.44 0.81
C HIS A 244 -37.05 14.55 1.72
N HIS A 245 -37.30 15.72 1.14
CA HIS A 245 -38.18 16.72 1.73
C HIS A 245 -39.15 17.26 0.66
N HIS A 246 -40.34 16.66 0.60
CA HIS A 246 -41.52 17.42 0.23
C HIS A 246 -41.86 18.32 1.42
N HIS A 247 -41.78 19.64 1.25
CA HIS A 247 -42.75 20.65 1.70
C HIS A 247 -42.24 22.06 1.33
N GLY A 248 -43.03 22.77 0.51
CA GLY A 248 -43.30 24.21 0.56
C GLY A 248 -42.17 25.24 0.72
N ASP A 249 -42.08 26.10 -0.29
CA ASP A 249 -41.75 27.54 -0.26
C ASP A 249 -40.30 28.01 -0.02
N GLY A 250 -39.74 28.60 -1.09
CA GLY A 250 -39.10 29.91 -0.99
C GLY A 250 -37.55 29.95 -0.89
N HIS A 251 -36.94 30.26 -2.03
CA HIS A 251 -35.66 30.99 -2.20
C HIS A 251 -34.39 30.45 -1.52
N GLY A 252 -33.53 29.83 -2.34
CA GLY A 252 -32.10 29.68 -2.07
C GLY A 252 -31.42 28.85 -3.16
N HIS A 253 -30.50 29.45 -3.92
CA HIS A 253 -29.68 28.72 -4.89
C HIS A 253 -28.61 27.90 -4.15
N ASP A 254 -28.98 26.72 -3.64
CA ASP A 254 -28.01 25.70 -3.26
C ASP A 254 -27.94 24.65 -4.38
N HIS A 255 -26.77 24.51 -4.99
CA HIS A 255 -26.52 23.51 -6.02
C HIS A 255 -26.65 22.12 -5.40
N GLN A 256 -27.72 21.41 -5.77
CA GLN A 256 -27.98 20.01 -5.43
C GLN A 256 -26.76 19.15 -5.79
N GLY A 257 -26.23 18.43 -4.79
CA GLY A 257 -25.05 17.59 -4.95
C GLY A 257 -25.44 16.21 -5.47
N THR A 258 -24.91 15.83 -6.64
CA THR A 258 -24.96 14.46 -7.15
C THR A 258 -24.32 13.47 -6.17
N ASP A 259 -24.95 12.32 -5.95
CA ASP A 259 -24.38 11.21 -5.19
C ASP A 259 -23.14 10.65 -5.91
N PRO A 260 -21.96 10.67 -5.27
CA PRO A 260 -20.73 10.20 -5.90
C PRO A 260 -20.53 8.68 -5.85
N HIS A 261 -21.32 7.91 -5.12
CA HIS A 261 -21.08 6.50 -4.81
C HIS A 261 -21.47 5.54 -5.95
N ILE A 262 -21.15 5.91 -7.19
CA ILE A 262 -21.52 5.20 -8.42
C ILE A 262 -20.95 3.78 -8.51
N TRP A 263 -19.86 3.47 -7.78
CA TRP A 263 -19.22 2.15 -7.78
C TRP A 263 -20.00 1.10 -6.99
N LEU A 264 -20.98 1.50 -6.18
CA LEU A 264 -21.82 0.58 -5.40
C LEU A 264 -23.03 0.08 -6.20
N SER A 265 -22.91 0.05 -7.52
CA SER A 265 -23.88 -0.50 -8.45
C SER A 265 -23.18 -1.41 -9.46
N PRO A 266 -23.48 -2.72 -9.50
CA PRO A 266 -22.90 -3.61 -10.51
C PRO A 266 -23.21 -3.16 -11.95
N LYS A 267 -24.37 -2.54 -12.18
CA LYS A 267 -24.73 -1.97 -13.49
C LYS A 267 -23.81 -0.82 -13.89
N ASN A 268 -23.49 0.07 -12.96
CA ASN A 268 -22.55 1.17 -13.19
C ASN A 268 -21.12 0.63 -13.36
N VAL A 269 -20.68 -0.30 -12.51
CA VAL A 269 -19.34 -0.91 -12.59
C VAL A 269 -19.12 -1.61 -13.93
N LYS A 270 -20.15 -2.24 -14.51
CA LYS A 270 -20.08 -2.75 -15.89
C LYS A 270 -19.72 -1.66 -16.90
N GLN A 271 -20.30 -0.47 -16.80
CA GLN A 271 -19.97 0.64 -17.71
C GLN A 271 -18.54 1.14 -17.45
N MET A 272 -18.15 1.30 -16.18
CA MET A 272 -16.78 1.68 -15.81
C MET A 272 -15.75 0.69 -16.37
N ALA A 273 -16.03 -0.62 -16.27
CA ALA A 273 -15.16 -1.67 -16.80
C ALA A 273 -14.96 -1.54 -18.31
N HIS A 274 -16.02 -1.23 -19.07
CA HIS A 274 -15.90 -0.96 -20.49
C HIS A 274 -15.06 0.29 -20.79
N THR A 275 -15.27 1.38 -20.05
CA THR A 275 -14.47 2.61 -20.17
C THR A 275 -12.99 2.33 -19.91
N ILE A 276 -12.67 1.63 -18.81
CA ILE A 276 -11.30 1.24 -18.46
C ILE A 276 -10.67 0.42 -19.59
N TYR A 277 -11.35 -0.63 -20.06
CA TYR A 277 -10.85 -1.46 -21.17
C TYR A 277 -10.59 -0.64 -22.44
N GLN A 278 -11.51 0.25 -22.82
CA GLN A 278 -11.38 1.09 -24.01
C GLN A 278 -10.18 2.03 -23.90
N THR A 279 -10.03 2.70 -22.75
CA THR A 279 -8.89 3.57 -22.49
C THR A 279 -7.58 2.79 -22.52
N LEU A 280 -7.47 1.69 -21.77
CA LEU A 280 -6.26 0.88 -21.71
C LEU A 280 -5.88 0.33 -23.09
N SER A 281 -6.85 -0.15 -23.87
CA SER A 281 -6.58 -0.66 -25.23
C SER A 281 -6.17 0.44 -26.21
N THR A 282 -6.60 1.69 -25.96
CA THR A 282 -6.19 2.84 -26.77
C THR A 282 -4.76 3.27 -26.46
N PHE A 283 -4.39 3.29 -25.18
CA PHE A 283 -3.06 3.69 -24.72
C PHE A 283 -1.99 2.62 -24.92
N TYR A 284 -2.41 1.35 -24.86
CA TYR A 284 -1.53 0.18 -24.89
C TYR A 284 -2.07 -0.87 -25.88
N PRO A 285 -2.08 -0.54 -27.19
CA PRO A 285 -2.69 -1.37 -28.21
C PRO A 285 -2.10 -2.79 -28.27
N GLU A 286 -0.83 -2.96 -27.94
CA GLU A 286 -0.11 -4.24 -27.88
C GLU A 286 -0.74 -5.25 -26.92
N ASP A 287 -1.38 -4.77 -25.85
CA ASP A 287 -1.97 -5.61 -24.81
C ASP A 287 -3.50 -5.74 -24.91
N SER A 288 -4.10 -5.14 -25.94
CA SER A 288 -5.57 -5.07 -26.11
C SER A 288 -6.27 -6.43 -26.05
N LEU A 289 -5.63 -7.49 -26.60
CA LEU A 289 -6.18 -8.84 -26.54
C LEU A 289 -6.26 -9.34 -25.09
N ARG A 290 -5.22 -9.11 -24.29
CA ARG A 290 -5.21 -9.49 -22.88
C ARG A 290 -6.24 -8.69 -22.09
N PHE A 291 -6.32 -7.37 -22.30
CA PHE A 291 -7.34 -6.55 -21.64
C PHE A 291 -8.76 -7.00 -22.00
N ARG A 292 -9.00 -7.46 -23.23
CA ARG A 292 -10.30 -7.99 -23.65
C ARG A 292 -10.66 -9.29 -22.92
N GLU A 293 -9.71 -10.23 -22.83
CA GLU A 293 -9.91 -11.47 -22.07
C GLU A 293 -10.19 -11.19 -20.59
N ASN A 294 -9.41 -10.28 -20.01
CA ASN A 294 -9.55 -9.83 -18.63
C ASN A 294 -10.89 -9.15 -18.38
N LEU A 295 -11.30 -8.23 -19.27
CA LEU A 295 -12.63 -7.62 -19.24
C LEU A 295 -13.73 -8.68 -19.26
N ASN A 296 -13.66 -9.66 -20.15
CA ASN A 296 -14.69 -10.70 -20.23
C ASN A 296 -14.81 -11.51 -18.93
N ARG A 297 -13.68 -11.82 -18.28
CA ARG A 297 -13.68 -12.47 -16.95
C ARG A 297 -14.31 -11.55 -15.91
N PHE A 298 -13.93 -10.28 -15.88
CA PHE A 298 -14.46 -9.33 -14.92
C PHE A 298 -15.96 -9.06 -15.11
N LEU A 299 -16.44 -8.95 -16.35
CA LEU A 299 -17.86 -8.85 -16.67
C LEU A 299 -18.66 -10.08 -16.18
N SER A 300 -18.06 -11.28 -16.24
CA SER A 300 -18.66 -12.48 -15.66
C SER A 300 -18.75 -12.40 -14.14
N GLU A 301 -17.70 -11.90 -13.48
CA GLU A 301 -17.71 -11.68 -12.02
C GLU A 301 -18.77 -10.65 -11.62
N ILE A 302 -18.83 -9.49 -12.27
CA ILE A 302 -19.86 -8.45 -12.02
C ILE A 302 -21.26 -9.06 -12.14
N LYS A 303 -21.51 -9.84 -13.20
CA LYS A 303 -22.81 -10.50 -13.40
C LYS A 303 -23.13 -11.50 -12.29
N LYS A 304 -22.15 -12.29 -11.83
CA LYS A 304 -22.33 -13.25 -10.73
C LYS A 304 -22.61 -12.53 -9.41
N THR A 305 -21.90 -11.44 -9.14
CA THR A 305 -22.09 -10.59 -7.96
C THR A 305 -23.50 -10.00 -7.97
N ASP A 306 -23.92 -9.38 -9.07
CA ASP A 306 -25.25 -8.81 -9.24
C ASP A 306 -26.37 -9.84 -8.98
N HIS A 307 -26.25 -11.01 -9.59
CA HIS A 307 -27.21 -12.11 -9.39
C HIS A 307 -27.25 -12.58 -7.93
N SER A 308 -26.10 -12.72 -7.29
CA SER A 308 -25.99 -13.19 -5.91
C SER A 308 -26.57 -12.17 -4.92
N ILE A 309 -26.38 -10.87 -5.17
CA ILE A 309 -27.00 -9.80 -4.37
C ILE A 309 -28.53 -9.86 -4.52
N ALA A 310 -29.02 -9.95 -5.76
CA ALA A 310 -30.46 -10.06 -6.01
C ALA A 310 -31.07 -11.26 -5.28
N GLN A 311 -30.41 -12.41 -5.30
CA GLN A 311 -30.86 -13.62 -4.59
C GLN A 311 -30.89 -13.41 -3.07
N VAL A 312 -29.86 -12.81 -2.48
CA VAL A 312 -29.80 -12.53 -1.02
C VAL A 312 -30.90 -11.56 -0.59
N LEU A 313 -31.22 -10.58 -1.42
CA LEU A 313 -32.20 -9.54 -1.13
C LEU A 313 -33.64 -9.93 -1.51
N GLN A 314 -33.86 -11.01 -2.27
CA GLN A 314 -35.20 -11.46 -2.64
C GLN A 314 -36.05 -11.79 -1.41
N GLU A 315 -35.44 -12.40 -0.38
CA GLU A 315 -36.10 -12.79 0.88
C GLU A 315 -36.41 -11.60 1.80
N MET A 316 -35.88 -10.40 1.50
CA MET A 316 -36.05 -9.21 2.33
C MET A 316 -37.49 -8.67 2.20
N LYS A 317 -38.27 -8.76 3.28
CA LYS A 317 -39.66 -8.27 3.31
C LYS A 317 -39.75 -6.76 3.46
N ASN A 318 -39.04 -6.21 4.45
CA ASN A 318 -38.91 -4.76 4.60
C ASN A 318 -37.89 -4.27 3.57
N ARG A 319 -38.28 -3.37 2.67
CA ARG A 319 -37.38 -2.84 1.62
C ARG A 319 -36.67 -1.57 2.05
N SER A 320 -36.91 -1.09 3.27
CA SER A 320 -36.27 0.10 3.82
C SER A 320 -35.09 -0.25 4.71
N PHE A 321 -34.06 0.60 4.74
CA PHE A 321 -32.95 0.50 5.68
C PHE A 321 -32.48 1.89 6.09
N MET A 322 -31.93 2.00 7.30
CA MET A 322 -31.42 3.25 7.84
C MET A 322 -29.90 3.28 7.76
N ILE A 323 -29.33 4.36 7.24
CA ILE A 323 -27.88 4.53 7.11
C ILE A 323 -27.46 5.89 7.64
N PHE A 324 -26.25 5.99 8.19
CA PHE A 324 -25.71 7.25 8.66
C PHE A 324 -25.48 8.21 7.49
N HIS A 325 -24.45 7.96 6.68
CA HIS A 325 -24.19 8.72 5.45
C HIS A 325 -24.85 8.05 4.24
N PRO A 326 -25.52 8.78 3.32
CA PRO A 326 -26.22 8.21 2.16
C PRO A 326 -25.29 7.65 1.08
N SER A 327 -24.54 6.59 1.36
CA SER A 327 -23.60 6.02 0.39
C SER A 327 -24.18 4.91 -0.49
N LEU A 328 -25.39 4.40 -0.24
CA LEU A 328 -25.95 3.23 -0.93
C LEU A 328 -27.05 3.58 -1.93
N THR A 329 -27.15 4.82 -2.39
CA THR A 329 -28.24 5.28 -3.28
C THR A 329 -28.33 4.48 -4.58
N TYR A 330 -27.20 4.24 -5.28
CA TYR A 330 -27.20 3.43 -6.51
C TYR A 330 -27.46 1.95 -6.25
N PHE A 331 -27.00 1.42 -5.11
CA PHE A 331 -27.30 0.06 -4.67
C PHE A 331 -28.81 -0.10 -4.43
N ALA A 332 -29.40 0.85 -3.70
CA ALA A 332 -30.81 0.88 -3.38
C ALA A 332 -31.68 1.00 -4.64
N ARG A 333 -31.29 1.85 -5.59
CA ARG A 333 -31.90 1.93 -6.93
C ARG A 333 -31.91 0.57 -7.62
N ASP A 334 -30.78 -0.13 -7.63
CA ASP A 334 -30.64 -1.35 -8.42
C ASP A 334 -31.44 -2.53 -7.88
N TYR A 335 -31.68 -2.58 -6.56
CA TYR A 335 -32.35 -3.68 -5.87
C TYR A 335 -33.70 -3.31 -5.25
N ASN A 336 -34.28 -2.17 -5.65
CA ASN A 336 -35.58 -1.68 -5.17
C ASN A 336 -35.65 -1.60 -3.63
N LEU A 337 -34.66 -0.93 -3.05
CA LEU A 337 -34.60 -0.61 -1.63
C LEU A 337 -34.83 0.88 -1.42
N GLN A 338 -35.29 1.24 -0.24
CA GLN A 338 -35.46 2.61 0.22
C GLN A 338 -34.40 2.92 1.29
N GLN A 339 -33.49 3.84 0.95
CA GLN A 339 -32.50 4.35 1.88
C GLN A 339 -33.10 5.47 2.74
N ILE A 340 -32.92 5.39 4.06
CA ILE A 340 -33.27 6.47 5.00
C ILE A 340 -31.97 7.01 5.61
N PRO A 341 -31.45 8.16 5.12
CA PRO A 341 -30.24 8.75 5.67
C PRO A 341 -30.47 9.45 7.01
N ILE A 342 -29.44 9.51 7.83
CA ILE A 342 -29.40 10.33 9.06
C ILE A 342 -28.65 11.63 8.77
N GLU A 343 -27.50 11.52 8.12
CA GLU A 343 -26.65 12.62 7.73
C GLU A 343 -27.12 13.23 6.41
N MET A 344 -27.11 14.56 6.33
CA MET A 344 -27.46 15.31 5.12
C MET A 344 -26.27 16.19 4.70
N HIS A 345 -25.89 16.10 3.43
CA HIS A 345 -24.85 16.94 2.82
C HIS A 345 -23.46 16.89 3.47
N GLY A 346 -23.06 15.76 4.05
CA GLY A 346 -21.74 15.68 4.69
C GLY A 346 -21.67 16.39 6.06
N LYS A 347 -22.82 16.73 6.65
CA LYS A 347 -22.92 17.49 7.90
C LYS A 347 -23.60 16.67 8.98
N GLU A 348 -23.07 16.76 10.20
CA GLU A 348 -23.69 16.12 11.37
C GLU A 348 -25.16 16.54 11.54
N PRO A 349 -26.05 15.60 11.90
CA PRO A 349 -27.46 15.88 12.05
C PRO A 349 -27.72 16.81 13.24
N SER A 350 -28.58 17.82 13.04
CA SER A 350 -29.12 18.61 14.15
C SER A 350 -30.02 17.76 15.05
N PRO A 351 -30.29 18.16 16.31
CA PRO A 351 -31.21 17.45 17.20
C PRO A 351 -32.61 17.23 16.60
N ALA A 352 -33.10 18.19 15.81
CA ALA A 352 -34.40 18.09 15.14
C ALA A 352 -34.38 17.03 14.02
N GLN A 353 -33.33 17.01 13.20
CA GLN A 353 -33.14 15.99 12.16
C GLN A 353 -32.97 14.60 12.78
N MET A 354 -32.19 14.48 13.84
CA MET A 354 -32.03 13.23 14.58
C MET A 354 -33.37 12.70 15.09
N LEU A 355 -34.21 13.56 15.67
CA LEU A 355 -35.56 13.17 16.10
C LEU A 355 -36.43 12.71 14.93
N GLN A 356 -36.38 13.40 13.79
CA GLN A 356 -37.09 13.01 12.58
C GLN A 356 -36.63 11.63 12.09
N SER A 357 -35.32 11.37 12.05
CA SER A 357 -34.73 10.09 11.67
C SER A 357 -35.19 8.97 12.61
N ILE A 358 -35.22 9.20 13.93
CA ILE A 358 -35.73 8.25 14.94
C ILE A 358 -37.22 7.92 14.67
N GLN A 359 -38.04 8.94 14.38
CA GLN A 359 -39.45 8.75 14.08
C GLN A 359 -39.67 7.95 12.79
N GLN A 360 -38.91 8.25 11.73
CA GLN A 360 -38.94 7.51 10.47
C GLN A 360 -38.52 6.05 10.67
N ALA A 361 -37.46 5.80 11.45
CA ALA A 361 -37.00 4.46 11.75
C ALA A 361 -38.07 3.63 12.50
N ARG A 362 -38.68 4.22 13.55
CA ARG A 362 -39.77 3.57 14.31
C ARG A 362 -40.99 3.29 13.43
N ALA A 363 -41.40 4.25 12.60
CA ALA A 363 -42.53 4.09 11.69
C ALA A 363 -42.29 3.01 10.63
N ALA A 364 -41.05 2.86 10.18
CA ALA A 364 -40.64 1.84 9.20
C ALA A 364 -40.24 0.50 9.86
N GLY A 365 -40.33 0.36 11.19
CA GLY A 365 -39.94 -0.86 11.92
C GLY A 365 -38.46 -1.20 11.79
N LEU A 366 -37.59 -0.19 11.72
CA LEU A 366 -36.15 -0.36 11.55
C LEU A 366 -35.45 -0.36 12.91
N HIS A 367 -34.60 -1.36 13.12
CA HIS A 367 -33.82 -1.55 14.36
C HIS A 367 -32.31 -1.64 14.07
N THR A 368 -31.87 -1.28 12.88
CA THR A 368 -30.46 -1.34 12.50
C THR A 368 -30.06 -0.06 11.79
N ILE A 369 -28.93 0.51 12.19
CA ILE A 369 -28.30 1.66 11.56
C ILE A 369 -27.01 1.20 10.91
N PHE A 370 -26.90 1.41 9.60
CA PHE A 370 -25.67 1.17 8.86
C PHE A 370 -24.74 2.37 8.98
N ILE A 371 -23.47 2.16 9.26
CA ILE A 371 -22.45 3.23 9.32
C ILE A 371 -21.18 2.80 8.59
N GLN A 372 -20.55 3.73 7.88
CA GLN A 372 -19.32 3.46 7.15
C GLN A 372 -18.11 3.41 8.10
N VAL A 373 -17.04 2.72 7.70
CA VAL A 373 -15.82 2.58 8.52
C VAL A 373 -15.11 3.92 8.78
N GLU A 374 -15.36 4.92 7.94
CA GLU A 374 -14.73 6.24 8.01
C GLU A 374 -15.38 7.20 9.03
N PHE A 375 -16.55 6.86 9.59
CA PHE A 375 -17.33 7.77 10.45
C PHE A 375 -17.28 7.39 11.93
N ASP A 376 -17.38 8.41 12.79
CA ASP A 376 -17.48 8.22 14.24
C ASP A 376 -18.82 7.59 14.64
N ARG A 377 -18.76 6.61 15.53
CA ARG A 377 -19.92 5.81 15.91
C ARG A 377 -20.82 6.48 16.95
N ALA A 378 -20.36 7.50 17.67
CA ALA A 378 -21.07 8.04 18.83
C ALA A 378 -22.48 8.56 18.51
N ASN A 379 -22.63 9.27 17.38
CA ASN A 379 -23.93 9.79 16.94
C ASN A 379 -24.87 8.66 16.50
N ALA A 380 -24.36 7.66 15.77
CA ALA A 380 -25.14 6.49 15.40
C ALA A 380 -25.56 5.65 16.63
N GLU A 381 -24.72 5.58 17.67
CA GLU A 381 -25.02 4.87 18.92
C GLU A 381 -26.14 5.52 19.70
N LEU A 382 -26.21 6.84 19.70
CA LEU A 382 -27.31 7.57 20.32
C LEU A 382 -28.64 7.21 19.66
N ILE A 383 -28.70 7.25 18.33
CA ILE A 383 -29.91 6.93 17.56
C ILE A 383 -30.27 5.46 17.73
N ALA A 384 -29.29 4.56 17.66
CA ALA A 384 -29.49 3.13 17.84
C ALA A 384 -30.13 2.82 19.20
N ARG A 385 -29.68 3.47 20.29
CA ARG A 385 -30.29 3.33 21.62
C ARG A 385 -31.76 3.77 21.62
N GLU A 386 -32.08 4.89 20.97
CA GLU A 386 -33.45 5.42 20.92
C GLU A 386 -34.42 4.55 20.10
N ILE A 387 -33.94 3.80 19.11
CA ILE A 387 -34.78 2.90 18.30
C ILE A 387 -34.78 1.44 18.81
N ASP A 388 -34.19 1.20 20.00
CA ASP A 388 -33.91 -0.13 20.53
C ASP A 388 -33.23 -1.02 19.46
N GLY A 389 -32.20 -0.46 18.83
CA GLY A 389 -31.55 -1.02 17.66
C GLY A 389 -30.06 -1.34 17.86
N SER A 390 -29.44 -1.77 16.77
CA SER A 390 -28.02 -2.09 16.68
C SER A 390 -27.34 -1.31 15.56
N ILE A 391 -26.02 -1.25 15.61
CA ILE A 391 -25.21 -0.66 14.55
C ILE A 391 -24.54 -1.78 13.77
N VAL A 392 -24.59 -1.66 12.45
CA VAL A 392 -23.82 -2.50 11.53
C VAL A 392 -22.85 -1.62 10.76
N GLN A 393 -21.57 -1.96 10.84
CA GLN A 393 -20.54 -1.23 10.10
C GLN A 393 -20.37 -1.82 8.69
N ILE A 394 -20.22 -0.96 7.69
CA ILE A 394 -19.97 -1.32 6.29
C ILE A 394 -18.73 -0.57 5.77
N ASP A 395 -18.07 -1.11 4.76
CA ASP A 395 -16.89 -0.48 4.14
C ASP A 395 -17.15 -0.24 2.65
N PRO A 396 -17.72 0.91 2.26
CA PRO A 396 -17.98 1.20 0.85
C PRO A 396 -16.69 1.34 0.00
N LEU A 397 -15.53 1.51 0.63
CA LEU A 397 -14.25 1.70 -0.04
C LEU A 397 -13.38 0.43 -0.06
N ALA A 398 -13.91 -0.71 0.39
CA ALA A 398 -13.19 -1.97 0.39
C ALA A 398 -12.65 -2.32 -1.01
N TYR A 399 -11.39 -2.75 -1.05
CA TYR A 399 -10.74 -3.15 -2.30
C TYR A 399 -11.42 -4.38 -2.93
N ASN A 400 -11.73 -5.44 -2.16
CA ASN A 400 -12.42 -6.61 -2.70
C ASN A 400 -13.91 -6.31 -2.93
N TRP A 401 -14.21 -5.67 -4.06
CA TRP A 401 -15.53 -5.16 -4.37
C TRP A 401 -16.63 -6.25 -4.41
N PRO A 402 -16.47 -7.41 -5.08
CA PRO A 402 -17.49 -8.45 -5.09
C PRO A 402 -17.87 -8.95 -3.70
N GLU A 403 -16.87 -9.24 -2.86
CA GLU A 403 -17.06 -9.73 -1.50
C GLU A 403 -17.74 -8.68 -0.62
N ASN A 404 -17.30 -7.43 -0.74
CA ASN A 404 -17.87 -6.32 0.01
C ASN A 404 -19.34 -6.08 -0.32
N MET A 405 -19.69 -6.06 -1.62
CA MET A 405 -21.06 -5.88 -2.07
C MET A 405 -21.99 -6.98 -1.55
N LEU A 406 -21.51 -8.23 -1.50
CA LEU A 406 -22.26 -9.34 -0.90
C LEU A 406 -22.37 -9.24 0.62
N THR A 407 -21.33 -8.75 1.29
CA THR A 407 -21.36 -8.48 2.73
C THR A 407 -22.42 -7.43 3.06
N ILE A 408 -22.47 -6.33 2.32
CA ILE A 408 -23.51 -5.29 2.45
C ILE A 408 -24.90 -5.89 2.20
N ALA A 409 -25.09 -6.67 1.13
CA ALA A 409 -26.37 -7.29 0.81
C ALA A 409 -26.85 -8.24 1.92
N ARG A 410 -25.97 -9.08 2.47
CA ARG A 410 -26.28 -10.01 3.57
C ARG A 410 -26.61 -9.26 4.84
N ALA A 411 -25.86 -8.21 5.16
CA ALA A 411 -26.12 -7.39 6.33
C ALA A 411 -27.50 -6.70 6.25
N LEU A 412 -27.85 -6.14 5.09
CA LEU A 412 -29.19 -5.61 4.82
C LEU A 412 -30.27 -6.68 5.00
N SER A 413 -30.11 -7.83 4.35
CA SER A 413 -31.08 -8.93 4.42
C SER A 413 -31.29 -9.43 5.87
N GLN A 414 -30.22 -9.61 6.64
CA GLN A 414 -30.27 -10.02 8.05
C GLN A 414 -30.93 -8.96 8.94
N SER A 415 -30.64 -7.67 8.71
CA SER A 415 -31.21 -6.57 9.48
C SER A 415 -32.73 -6.40 9.30
N ALA A 416 -33.29 -6.93 8.21
CA ALA A 416 -34.72 -6.88 7.91
C ALA A 416 -35.53 -7.99 8.59
N LEU A 417 -34.87 -8.95 9.26
CA LEU A 417 -35.54 -9.97 10.04
C LEU A 417 -36.07 -9.36 11.35
N PRO A 418 -37.24 -9.81 11.84
CA PRO A 418 -37.72 -9.41 13.16
C PRO A 418 -36.67 -9.75 14.23
N LYS A 419 -36.56 -8.91 15.28
CA LYS A 419 -35.78 -9.28 16.47
C LYS A 419 -36.24 -10.65 16.96
N GLN A 420 -35.31 -11.60 17.07
CA GLN A 420 -35.55 -12.81 17.82
C GLN A 420 -35.54 -12.41 19.30
N ASN A 421 -36.69 -12.55 19.96
CA ASN A 421 -36.90 -12.20 21.37
C ASN A 421 -35.99 -12.98 22.31
#